data_AF-A0A6A6VLG6-F1
#
_entry.id   AF-A0A6A6VLG6-F1
#
_cell.length_a   1.000
_cell.length_b   1.000
_cell.length_c   1.000
_cell.angle_alpha   90.00
_cell.angle_beta   90.00
_cell.angle_gamma   90.00
#
_symmetry.space_group_name_H-M   'P 1'
#
loop_
_entity.id
_entity.type
_entity.pdbx_description
1 polymer ?
#
loop_
_entity_poly.entity_id
_entity_poly.type
_entity_poly.pdbx_seq_one_letter_code
_entity_poly.pdbx_strand_id
1 'polypeptide(L)'
;MAWHASSRRTIGFIDGISSSDISVLSRTLGTLTHASNSLAHPLTVPEIFLHCIVVNLNERVRIPAEESFYDEEIRTGLNIVVLAPGALEHGIWNWRYEDFQTSTARANKYATTVAYLKRRFNFALGVTKRLLEVLEEMEGYDYVEEGVKEMLSVQSWSRRERLLNRKMALEGHEHQCDCMQLRVNNLISVVGFQHCNHTNSLTTLKTQLYTIPTQLSARQSSHLSRINLRIAHAVRTDSIPVRTIAYVTLVFLPGAFVSSIFGMNFFDYEAETSRLRVSASFWQYWAITVPVTLCVLLLWNVWVWREKRKGSEGAGGGEGLAWEGDVAEEVAMAGKI
;
A
#
# COMPACT_ATOMS: atom_id res chain seq x y z
N MET A 1 6.95 -10.58 7.63
CA MET A 1 7.66 -10.68 8.93
C MET A 1 7.79 -12.16 9.24
N ALA A 2 9.02 -12.67 9.26
CA ALA A 2 9.31 -14.05 9.63
C ALA A 2 10.14 -14.01 10.92
N TRP A 3 9.70 -14.73 11.95
CA TRP A 3 10.46 -14.88 13.18
C TRP A 3 11.11 -16.26 13.17
N HIS A 4 12.42 -16.30 13.40
CA HIS A 4 13.17 -17.56 13.49
C HIS A 4 13.37 -17.95 14.95
N ALA A 5 12.68 -19.03 15.36
CA ALA A 5 12.75 -19.57 16.71
C ALA A 5 14.17 -19.95 17.14
N SER A 6 14.97 -20.52 16.23
CA SER A 6 16.33 -20.99 16.53
C SER A 6 17.36 -19.87 16.68
N SER A 7 17.17 -18.73 16.00
CA SER A 7 18.14 -17.62 16.02
C SER A 7 17.67 -16.41 16.82
N ARG A 8 16.43 -16.43 17.34
CA ARG A 8 15.74 -15.30 17.99
C ARG A 8 15.66 -14.04 17.12
N ARG A 9 15.83 -14.16 15.80
CA ARG A 9 15.84 -13.03 14.88
C ARG A 9 14.46 -12.81 14.27
N THR A 10 14.04 -11.56 14.25
CA THR A 10 12.90 -11.09 13.46
C THR A 10 13.42 -10.56 12.13
N ILE A 11 13.05 -11.19 11.02
CA ILE A 11 13.45 -10.78 9.67
C ILE A 11 12.28 -10.03 8.99
N GLY A 12 12.59 -8.87 8.40
CA GLY A 12 11.70 -8.15 7.50
C GLY A 12 11.05 -6.86 8.03
N PHE A 13 11.53 -6.28 9.14
CA PHE A 13 11.06 -4.95 9.60
C PHE A 13 12.06 -3.81 9.30
N ILE A 14 13.33 -4.14 9.07
CA ILE A 14 14.46 -3.18 8.97
C ILE A 14 15.07 -3.24 7.55
N ASP A 15 14.26 -3.58 6.54
CA ASP A 15 14.73 -3.54 5.16
C ASP A 15 14.57 -2.09 4.63
N GLY A 16 15.67 -1.49 4.15
CA GLY A 16 15.70 -0.09 3.67
C GLY A 16 16.11 0.99 4.68
N ILE A 17 16.51 0.63 5.91
CA ILE A 17 17.12 1.59 6.85
C ILE A 17 18.61 1.72 6.55
N SER A 18 19.15 2.95 6.59
CA SER A 18 20.58 3.19 6.35
C SER A 18 21.44 2.44 7.37
N SER A 19 22.62 1.96 6.96
CA SER A 19 23.55 1.24 7.85
C SER A 19 23.93 2.07 9.08
N SER A 20 24.01 3.40 8.94
CA SER A 20 24.25 4.32 10.05
C SER A 20 23.08 4.34 11.04
N ASP A 21 21.84 4.41 10.57
CA ASP A 21 20.67 4.45 11.45
C ASP A 21 20.45 3.10 12.15
N ILE A 22 20.76 1.98 11.48
CA ILE A 22 20.75 0.64 12.08
C ILE A 22 21.76 0.58 13.23
N SER A 23 22.96 1.13 13.06
CA SER A 23 24.00 1.13 14.11
C SER A 23 23.63 1.99 15.33
N VAL A 24 22.93 3.10 15.11
CA VAL A 24 22.42 3.96 16.20
C VAL A 24 21.29 3.25 16.93
N LEU A 25 20.37 2.65 16.19
CA LEU A 25 19.21 1.93 16.73
C LEU A 25 19.61 0.66 17.48
N SER A 26 20.62 -0.07 17.00
CA SER A 26 21.17 -1.23 17.71
C SER A 26 21.89 -0.82 18.99
N ARG A 27 22.63 0.29 18.99
CA ARG A 27 23.29 0.83 20.18
C ARG A 27 22.28 1.29 21.23
N THR A 28 21.25 2.05 20.84
CA THR A 28 20.22 2.52 21.77
C THR A 28 19.40 1.36 22.34
N LEU A 29 18.96 0.42 21.50
CA LEU A 29 18.26 -0.77 21.97
C LEU A 29 19.17 -1.68 22.82
N GLY A 30 20.46 -1.80 22.49
CA GLY A 30 21.45 -2.53 23.27
C GLY A 30 21.62 -1.94 24.67
N THR A 31 21.72 -0.61 24.78
CA THR A 31 21.78 0.05 26.10
C THR A 31 20.49 -0.11 26.90
N LEU A 32 19.33 -0.14 26.24
CA LEU A 32 18.03 -0.28 26.90
C LEU A 32 17.72 -1.73 27.30
N THR A 33 18.21 -2.72 26.56
CA THR A 33 18.04 -4.15 26.89
C THR A 33 18.78 -4.54 28.16
N HIS A 34 19.95 -3.93 28.43
CA HIS A 34 20.63 -4.10 29.72
C HIS A 34 19.90 -3.48 30.90
N ALA A 35 19.01 -2.51 30.67
CA ALA A 35 18.27 -1.81 31.72
C ALA A 35 16.95 -2.47 32.10
N SER A 36 16.39 -3.36 31.26
CA SER A 36 15.07 -3.95 31.48
C SER A 36 14.89 -5.27 30.72
N ASN A 37 14.56 -6.32 31.48
CA ASN A 37 14.18 -7.64 30.93
C ASN A 37 12.98 -7.57 29.98
N SER A 38 12.21 -6.47 29.99
CA SER A 38 11.08 -6.25 29.08
C SER A 38 11.47 -6.00 27.64
N LEU A 39 12.63 -5.36 27.44
CA LEU A 39 13.10 -4.99 26.11
C LEU A 39 13.73 -6.15 25.35
N ALA A 40 14.07 -7.24 26.03
CA ALA A 40 14.64 -8.44 25.41
C ALA A 40 13.65 -9.22 24.53
N HIS A 41 12.35 -8.93 24.65
CA HIS A 41 11.32 -9.63 23.88
C HIS A 41 11.38 -9.27 22.37
N PRO A 42 11.29 -10.25 21.45
CA PRO A 42 11.48 -10.04 20.01
C PRO A 42 10.43 -9.11 19.37
N LEU A 43 9.24 -9.00 19.97
CA LEU A 43 8.16 -8.12 19.52
C LEU A 43 8.28 -6.66 19.99
N THR A 44 9.26 -6.30 20.82
CA THR A 44 9.38 -4.95 21.39
C THR A 44 9.57 -3.89 20.31
N VAL A 45 10.46 -4.12 19.35
CA VAL A 45 10.72 -3.16 18.27
C VAL A 45 9.49 -2.97 17.37
N PRO A 46 8.84 -4.04 16.85
CA PRO A 46 7.58 -3.91 16.11
C PRO A 46 6.48 -3.19 16.90
N GLU A 47 6.38 -3.44 18.21
CA GLU A 47 5.39 -2.80 19.07
C GLU A 47 5.65 -1.29 19.23
N ILE A 48 6.91 -0.87 19.33
CA ILE A 48 7.30 0.54 19.35
C ILE A 48 6.94 1.21 18.03
N PHE A 49 7.27 0.58 16.89
CA PHE A 49 6.92 1.13 15.58
C PHE A 49 5.40 1.25 15.40
N LEU A 50 4.65 0.23 15.80
CA LEU A 50 3.19 0.28 15.80
C LEU A 50 2.68 1.46 16.63
N HIS A 51 3.22 1.64 17.84
CA HIS A 51 2.87 2.79 18.68
C HIS A 51 3.15 4.13 17.99
N CYS A 52 4.35 4.31 17.43
CA CYS A 52 4.70 5.54 16.72
C CYS A 52 3.78 5.81 15.52
N ILE A 53 3.41 4.77 14.76
CA ILE A 53 2.47 4.89 13.65
C ILE A 53 1.09 5.34 14.15
N VAL A 54 0.55 4.66 15.17
CA VAL A 54 -0.77 4.96 15.73
C VAL A 54 -0.83 6.38 16.27
N VAL A 55 0.16 6.78 17.09
CA VAL A 55 0.24 8.13 17.67
C VAL A 55 0.35 9.19 16.58
N ASN A 56 1.23 8.98 15.59
CA ASN A 56 1.39 9.93 14.49
C ASN A 56 0.10 10.09 13.66
N LEU A 57 -0.56 8.98 13.30
CA LEU A 57 -1.81 9.03 12.55
C LEU A 57 -2.94 9.70 13.34
N ASN A 58 -3.04 9.41 14.63
CA ASN A 58 -4.08 9.97 15.50
C ASN A 58 -3.83 11.45 15.80
N GLU A 59 -2.71 11.77 16.45
CA GLU A 59 -2.47 13.09 17.02
C GLU A 59 -2.01 14.12 15.99
N ARG A 60 -1.23 13.72 14.98
CA ARG A 60 -0.68 14.68 14.02
C ARG A 60 -1.51 14.83 12.75
N VAL A 61 -2.35 13.85 12.44
CA VAL A 61 -3.11 13.86 11.18
C VAL A 61 -4.61 13.86 11.43
N ARG A 62 -5.17 12.89 12.18
CA ARG A 62 -6.62 12.80 12.38
C ARG A 62 -7.16 14.00 13.15
N ILE A 63 -6.69 14.22 14.39
CA ILE A 63 -7.25 15.26 15.27
C ILE A 63 -7.23 16.65 14.60
N PRO A 64 -6.10 17.14 14.04
CA PRO A 64 -6.07 18.45 13.41
C PRO A 64 -6.93 18.54 12.14
N ALA A 65 -7.04 17.43 11.38
CA ALA A 65 -7.89 17.39 10.20
C ALA A 65 -9.38 17.46 10.60
N GLU A 66 -9.78 16.69 11.61
CA GLU A 66 -11.16 16.70 12.15
C GLU A 66 -11.53 18.07 12.71
N GLU A 67 -10.63 18.72 13.45
CA GLU A 67 -10.80 20.08 13.96
C GLU A 67 -10.99 21.07 12.81
N SER A 68 -10.12 21.04 11.79
CA SER A 68 -10.23 21.94 10.64
C SER A 68 -11.52 21.74 9.82
N PHE A 69 -12.04 20.52 9.79
CA PHE A 69 -13.31 20.21 9.15
C PHE A 69 -14.50 20.68 9.99
N TYR A 70 -14.41 20.52 11.31
CA TYR A 70 -15.43 20.99 12.23
C TYR A 70 -15.60 22.52 12.18
N ASP A 71 -14.49 23.26 12.11
CA ASP A 71 -14.51 24.71 11.89
C ASP A 71 -15.19 25.08 10.56
N GLU A 72 -14.96 24.29 9.51
CA GLU A 72 -15.60 24.48 8.22
C GLU A 72 -17.10 24.18 8.28
N GLU A 73 -17.52 23.12 8.97
CA GLU A 73 -18.94 22.82 9.21
C GLU A 73 -19.63 23.95 9.99
N ILE A 74 -18.98 24.51 11.01
CA ILE A 74 -19.51 25.68 11.74
C ILE A 74 -19.63 26.88 10.81
N ARG A 75 -18.60 27.17 10.00
CA ARG A 75 -18.60 28.27 9.03
C ARG A 75 -19.77 28.20 8.05
N THR A 76 -20.19 26.98 7.69
CA THR A 76 -21.34 26.79 6.78
C THR A 76 -22.68 27.13 7.43
N GLY A 77 -22.77 27.13 8.76
CA GLY A 77 -24.02 27.31 9.49
C GLY A 77 -24.98 26.13 9.38
N LEU A 78 -24.52 24.98 8.87
CA LEU A 78 -25.32 23.75 8.78
C LEU A 78 -25.37 22.97 10.12
N ASN A 79 -24.48 23.32 11.06
CA ASN A 79 -24.47 22.74 12.38
C ASN A 79 -25.47 23.46 13.31
N ILE A 80 -26.33 22.70 14.00
CA ILE A 80 -27.42 23.21 14.87
C ILE A 80 -26.88 23.71 16.23
N VAL A 81 -25.58 23.53 16.52
CA VAL A 81 -24.98 24.06 17.76
C VAL A 81 -25.19 25.58 17.79
N VAL A 82 -25.98 26.02 18.77
CA VAL A 82 -26.45 27.39 18.97
C VAL A 82 -25.26 28.36 18.88
N LEU A 83 -25.12 28.99 17.73
CA LEU A 83 -24.17 30.06 17.57
C LEU A 83 -24.74 31.32 18.26
N ALA A 84 -23.83 32.10 18.85
CA ALA A 84 -24.11 33.43 19.37
C ALA A 84 -24.93 34.25 18.34
N PRO A 85 -25.82 35.15 18.80
CA PRO A 85 -26.62 35.97 17.90
C PRO A 85 -25.73 36.70 16.89
N GLY A 86 -25.91 36.40 15.59
CA GLY A 86 -25.13 36.97 14.49
C GLY A 86 -24.37 35.95 13.62
N ALA A 87 -24.11 34.72 14.07
CA ALA A 87 -23.29 33.80 13.27
C ALA A 87 -23.94 33.26 11.98
N LEU A 88 -25.26 33.36 11.87
CA LEU A 88 -26.00 33.05 10.64
C LEU A 88 -25.87 34.15 9.58
N GLU A 89 -25.31 35.34 9.90
CA GLU A 89 -25.16 36.42 8.92
C GLU A 89 -24.25 36.01 7.75
N HIS A 90 -23.28 35.12 7.96
CA HIS A 90 -22.35 34.63 6.92
C HIS A 90 -22.45 33.12 6.71
N GLY A 91 -23.63 32.53 6.97
CA GLY A 91 -23.90 31.13 6.66
C GLY A 91 -24.00 30.87 5.17
N ILE A 92 -24.07 29.60 4.80
CA ILE A 92 -24.10 29.10 3.41
C ILE A 92 -25.14 29.77 2.50
N TRP A 93 -26.22 30.29 3.09
CA TRP A 93 -27.31 30.97 2.40
C TRP A 93 -26.92 32.34 1.82
N ASN A 94 -25.93 33.01 2.42
CA ASN A 94 -25.46 34.36 2.04
C ASN A 94 -24.09 34.36 1.35
N TRP A 95 -23.55 33.17 1.04
CA TRP A 95 -22.21 33.01 0.45
C TRP A 95 -22.09 33.54 -0.97
N ARG A 96 -20.89 34.04 -1.30
CA ARG A 96 -20.50 34.41 -2.66
C ARG A 96 -19.94 33.19 -3.40
N TYR A 97 -19.77 33.32 -4.72
CA TYR A 97 -19.19 32.26 -5.57
C TYR A 97 -17.84 31.73 -5.03
N GLU A 98 -16.97 32.64 -4.56
CA GLU A 98 -15.66 32.31 -3.99
C GLU A 98 -15.77 31.47 -2.70
N ASP A 99 -16.78 31.74 -1.87
CA ASP A 99 -17.02 30.98 -0.64
C ASP A 99 -17.41 29.53 -0.94
N PHE A 100 -18.23 29.30 -1.98
CA PHE A 100 -18.57 27.95 -2.43
C PHE A 100 -17.34 27.20 -2.97
N GLN A 101 -16.48 27.87 -3.74
CA GLN A 101 -15.25 27.26 -4.25
C GLN A 101 -14.28 26.90 -3.12
N THR A 102 -14.07 27.83 -2.17
CA THR A 102 -13.18 27.61 -1.03
C THR A 102 -13.68 26.49 -0.14
N SER A 103 -14.98 26.45 0.17
CA SER A 103 -15.59 25.40 0.98
C SER A 103 -15.49 24.02 0.29
N THR A 104 -15.79 23.97 -1.01
CA THR A 104 -15.67 22.74 -1.81
C THR A 104 -14.23 22.24 -1.88
N ALA A 105 -13.25 23.13 -2.02
CA ALA A 105 -11.83 22.76 -2.03
C ALA A 105 -11.39 22.21 -0.66
N ARG A 106 -11.80 22.85 0.44
CA ARG A 106 -11.51 22.40 1.81
C ARG A 106 -12.15 21.05 2.11
N ALA A 107 -13.42 20.86 1.76
CA ALA A 107 -14.14 19.61 1.93
C ALA A 107 -13.50 18.47 1.11
N ASN A 108 -13.14 18.70 -0.15
CA ASN A 108 -12.43 17.71 -0.96
C ASN A 108 -11.05 17.36 -0.39
N LYS A 109 -10.28 18.37 0.08
CA LYS A 109 -9.00 18.13 0.77
C LYS A 109 -9.22 17.23 1.98
N TYR A 110 -10.22 17.52 2.81
CA TYR A 110 -10.53 16.70 3.96
C TYR A 110 -10.97 15.29 3.60
N ALA A 111 -11.81 15.11 2.58
CA ALA A 111 -12.21 13.79 2.08
C ALA A 111 -10.99 12.95 1.65
N THR A 112 -10.01 13.55 0.99
CA THR A 112 -8.76 12.84 0.65
C THR A 112 -7.94 12.45 1.89
N THR A 113 -7.90 13.31 2.91
CA THR A 113 -7.23 13.02 4.19
C THR A 113 -7.90 11.87 4.93
N VAL A 114 -9.24 11.83 4.98
CA VAL A 114 -10.00 10.75 5.62
C VAL A 114 -9.78 9.42 4.89
N ALA A 115 -9.78 9.42 3.56
CA ALA A 115 -9.47 8.22 2.77
C ALA A 115 -8.03 7.70 3.02
N TYR A 116 -7.07 8.62 3.18
CA TYR A 116 -5.70 8.27 3.58
C TYR A 116 -5.65 7.65 4.99
N LEU A 117 -6.30 8.30 5.97
CA LEU A 117 -6.35 7.84 7.36
C LEU A 117 -6.98 6.45 7.47
N LYS A 118 -8.11 6.21 6.80
CA LYS A 118 -8.77 4.90 6.77
C LYS A 118 -7.81 3.79 6.32
N ARG A 119 -7.11 3.99 5.19
CA ARG A 119 -6.13 3.02 4.67
C ARG A 119 -4.99 2.79 5.65
N ARG A 120 -4.49 3.84 6.29
CA ARG A 120 -3.38 3.76 7.25
C ARG A 120 -3.77 3.10 8.57
N PHE A 121 -4.96 3.35 9.09
CA PHE A 121 -5.49 2.67 10.27
C PHE A 121 -5.73 1.18 9.98
N ASN A 122 -6.29 0.85 8.82
CA ASN A 122 -6.47 -0.54 8.40
C ASN A 122 -5.11 -1.28 8.27
N PHE A 123 -4.10 -0.63 7.71
CA PHE A 123 -2.73 -1.15 7.70
C PHE A 123 -2.19 -1.40 9.12
N ALA A 124 -2.30 -0.41 10.03
CA ALA A 124 -1.86 -0.55 11.42
C ALA A 124 -2.63 -1.66 12.16
N LEU A 125 -3.92 -1.85 11.85
CA LEU A 125 -4.75 -2.92 12.36
C LEU A 125 -4.25 -4.28 11.88
N GLY A 126 -3.90 -4.40 10.60
CA GLY A 126 -3.28 -5.60 10.03
C GLY A 126 -1.96 -5.95 10.71
N VAL A 127 -1.09 -4.96 10.95
CA VAL A 127 0.16 -5.17 11.72
C VAL A 127 -0.14 -5.63 13.14
N THR A 128 -1.12 -5.03 13.82
CA THR A 128 -1.51 -5.41 15.18
C THR A 128 -2.03 -6.85 15.25
N LYS A 129 -2.88 -7.25 14.30
CA LYS A 129 -3.38 -8.63 14.19
C LYS A 129 -2.23 -9.62 13.96
N ARG A 130 -1.28 -9.29 13.06
CA ARG A 130 -0.11 -10.14 12.84
C ARG A 130 0.78 -10.24 14.08
N LEU A 131 0.96 -9.17 14.85
CA LEU A 131 1.72 -9.22 16.10
C LEU A 131 1.05 -10.09 17.16
N LEU A 132 -0.29 -10.09 17.22
CA LEU A 132 -1.05 -11.00 18.09
C LEU A 132 -0.86 -12.46 17.67
N GLU A 133 -0.99 -12.76 16.37
CA GLU A 133 -0.74 -14.11 15.84
C GLU A 133 0.67 -14.59 16.16
N VAL A 134 1.70 -13.76 15.94
CA VAL A 134 3.08 -14.13 16.23
C VAL A 134 3.30 -14.34 17.73
N LEU A 135 2.61 -13.59 18.59
CA LEU A 135 2.66 -13.81 20.04
C LEU A 135 2.07 -15.17 20.41
N GLU A 136 0.93 -15.54 19.83
CA GLU A 136 0.31 -16.86 20.03
C GLU A 136 1.19 -17.99 19.47
N GLU A 137 1.78 -17.81 18.29
CA GLU A 137 2.76 -18.74 17.71
C GLU A 137 3.94 -18.94 18.67
N MET A 138 4.51 -17.86 19.22
CA MET A 138 5.64 -17.90 20.18
C MET A 138 5.29 -18.63 21.49
N GLU A 139 4.06 -18.55 21.98
CA GLU A 139 3.61 -19.29 23.16
C GLU A 139 3.53 -20.80 22.90
N GLY A 140 3.20 -21.19 21.67
CA GLY A 140 3.04 -22.59 21.25
C GLY A 140 4.34 -23.32 20.89
N TYR A 141 5.47 -22.61 20.71
CA TYR A 141 6.74 -23.22 20.36
C TYR A 141 7.51 -23.75 21.58
N ASP A 142 8.18 -24.90 21.40
CA ASP A 142 9.22 -25.36 22.29
C ASP A 142 10.59 -24.85 21.81
N TYR A 143 11.30 -24.19 22.73
CA TYR A 143 12.55 -23.51 22.45
C TYR A 143 13.73 -24.44 22.70
N VAL A 144 14.76 -24.35 21.87
CA VAL A 144 16.00 -25.15 22.00
C VAL A 144 16.78 -24.77 23.27
N GLU A 145 16.76 -23.49 23.64
CA GLU A 145 17.41 -22.99 24.86
C GLU A 145 16.45 -23.03 26.05
N GLU A 146 16.90 -23.64 27.14
CA GLU A 146 16.18 -23.75 28.41
C GLU A 146 16.01 -22.37 29.07
N GLY A 147 14.84 -22.11 29.68
CA GLY A 147 14.51 -20.83 30.34
C GLY A 147 14.00 -19.70 29.42
N VAL A 148 14.13 -19.81 28.09
CA VAL A 148 13.60 -18.79 27.14
C VAL A 148 12.09 -18.72 27.19
N LYS A 149 11.44 -19.88 27.24
CA LYS A 149 9.97 -19.98 27.30
C LYS A 149 9.42 -19.28 28.53
N GLU A 150 10.09 -19.44 29.67
CA GLU A 150 9.73 -18.75 30.93
C GLU A 150 10.01 -17.25 30.85
N MET A 151 11.14 -16.82 30.27
CA MET A 151 11.43 -15.40 30.09
C MET A 151 10.36 -14.71 29.21
N LEU A 152 9.93 -15.36 28.13
CA LEU A 152 8.91 -14.83 27.22
C LEU A 152 7.50 -14.86 27.84
N SER A 153 7.16 -15.90 28.59
CA SER A 153 5.83 -16.05 29.20
C SER A 153 5.53 -15.00 30.27
N VAL A 154 6.54 -14.54 31.04
CA VAL A 154 6.39 -13.55 32.11
C VAL A 154 5.72 -12.25 31.64
N GLN A 155 5.93 -11.84 30.38
CA GLN A 155 5.36 -10.59 29.84
C GLN A 155 4.32 -10.80 28.74
N SER A 156 4.05 -12.05 28.37
CA SER A 156 3.19 -12.34 27.23
C SER A 156 1.78 -11.80 27.44
N TRP A 157 1.20 -12.03 28.63
CA TRP A 157 -0.14 -11.54 28.96
C TRP A 157 -0.26 -10.02 28.85
N SER A 158 0.66 -9.26 29.47
CA SER A 158 0.62 -7.79 29.42
C SER A 158 0.78 -7.26 27.99
N ARG A 159 1.59 -7.94 27.17
CA ARG A 159 1.77 -7.58 25.76
C ARG A 159 0.54 -7.87 24.93
N ARG A 160 -0.07 -9.05 25.12
CA ARG A 160 -1.34 -9.42 24.50
C ARG A 160 -2.41 -8.39 24.80
N GLU A 161 -2.55 -8.00 26.06
CA GLU A 161 -3.52 -7.01 26.50
C GLU A 161 -3.28 -5.63 25.85
N ARG A 162 -2.03 -5.16 25.77
CA ARG A 162 -1.71 -3.90 25.07
C ARG A 162 -2.03 -3.95 23.58
N LEU A 163 -1.76 -5.07 22.92
CA LEU A 163 -2.07 -5.25 21.50
C LEU A 163 -3.58 -5.34 21.25
N LEU A 164 -4.34 -6.02 22.12
CA LEU A 164 -5.80 -6.06 22.06
C LEU A 164 -6.42 -4.67 22.26
N ASN A 165 -5.94 -3.91 23.24
CA ASN A 165 -6.38 -2.53 23.46
C ASN A 165 -6.11 -1.64 22.24
N ARG A 166 -4.93 -1.77 21.62
CA ARG A 166 -4.61 -1.05 20.38
C ARG A 166 -5.47 -1.47 19.20
N LYS A 167 -5.77 -2.77 19.07
CA LYS A 167 -6.67 -3.29 18.05
C LYS A 167 -8.04 -2.63 18.16
N MET A 168 -8.63 -2.61 19.36
CA MET A 168 -9.93 -1.98 19.60
C MET A 168 -9.90 -0.47 19.30
N ALA A 169 -8.84 0.24 19.72
CA ALA A 169 -8.68 1.66 19.41
C ALA A 169 -8.60 1.93 17.89
N LEU A 170 -7.85 1.11 17.16
CA LEU A 170 -7.72 1.21 15.70
C LEU A 170 -9.02 0.93 14.97
N GLU A 171 -9.79 -0.08 15.41
CA GLU A 171 -11.13 -0.36 14.88
C GLU A 171 -12.08 0.82 15.13
N GLY A 172 -11.99 1.44 16.32
CA GLY A 172 -12.69 2.69 16.63
C GLY A 172 -12.31 3.85 15.70
N HIS A 173 -11.02 4.02 15.42
CA HIS A 173 -10.53 5.07 14.52
C HIS A 173 -10.94 4.85 13.06
N GLU A 174 -10.95 3.60 12.59
CA GLU A 174 -11.47 3.25 11.26
C GLU A 174 -12.95 3.60 11.15
N HIS A 175 -13.76 3.23 12.15
CA HIS A 175 -15.18 3.57 12.18
C HIS A 175 -15.43 5.08 12.24
N GLN A 176 -14.64 5.81 13.02
CA GLN A 176 -14.69 7.28 13.05
C GLN A 176 -14.42 7.89 11.67
N CYS A 177 -13.41 7.39 10.95
CA CYS A 177 -13.12 7.84 9.59
C CYS A 177 -14.31 7.59 8.64
N ASP A 178 -15.01 6.46 8.78
CA ASP A 178 -16.19 6.17 7.96
C ASP A 178 -17.36 7.13 8.22
N CYS A 179 -17.68 7.36 9.50
CA CYS A 179 -18.66 8.37 9.89
C CYS A 179 -18.30 9.75 9.34
N MET A 180 -17.01 10.09 9.41
CA MET A 180 -16.50 11.37 8.96
C MET A 180 -16.50 11.51 7.43
N GLN A 181 -16.28 10.42 6.70
CA GLN A 181 -16.42 10.37 5.25
C GLN A 181 -17.87 10.65 4.81
N LEU A 182 -18.85 10.12 5.53
CA LEU A 182 -20.27 10.41 5.27
C LEU A 182 -20.59 11.88 5.51
N ARG A 183 -20.07 12.47 6.60
CA ARG A 183 -20.27 13.88 6.93
C ARG A 183 -19.70 14.81 5.87
N VAL A 184 -18.47 14.60 5.42
CA VAL A 184 -17.87 15.42 4.36
C VAL A 184 -18.60 15.26 3.02
N ASN A 185 -19.07 14.06 2.69
CA ASN A 185 -19.87 13.84 1.49
C ASN A 185 -21.21 14.59 1.55
N ASN A 186 -21.86 14.59 2.71
CA ASN A 186 -23.08 15.37 2.94
C ASN A 186 -22.81 16.87 2.80
N LEU A 187 -21.70 17.37 3.36
CA LEU A 187 -21.31 18.77 3.22
C LEU A 187 -21.09 19.15 1.74
N ILE A 188 -20.32 18.35 1.00
CA ILE A 188 -20.08 18.57 -0.44
C ILE A 188 -21.39 18.59 -1.23
N SER A 189 -22.32 17.67 -0.91
CA SER A 189 -23.63 17.61 -1.56
C SER A 189 -24.46 18.87 -1.30
N VAL A 190 -24.55 19.31 -0.05
CA VAL A 190 -25.32 20.51 0.33
C VAL A 190 -24.70 21.78 -0.26
N VAL A 191 -23.37 21.93 -0.17
CA VAL A 191 -22.64 23.05 -0.78
C VAL A 191 -22.82 23.06 -2.29
N GLY A 192 -22.76 21.92 -2.96
CA GLY A 192 -23.00 21.79 -4.40
C GLY A 192 -24.43 22.15 -4.79
N PHE A 193 -25.43 21.69 -4.03
CA PHE A 193 -26.84 22.02 -4.28
C PHE A 193 -27.11 23.52 -4.09
N GLN A 194 -26.61 24.11 -3.00
CA GLN A 194 -26.80 25.54 -2.74
C GLN A 194 -26.07 26.40 -3.77
N HIS A 195 -24.88 25.98 -4.22
CA HIS A 195 -24.18 26.61 -5.32
C HIS A 195 -25.03 26.62 -6.61
N CYS A 196 -25.66 25.50 -6.94
CA CYS A 196 -26.57 25.37 -8.09
C CYS A 196 -27.80 26.28 -7.92
N ASN A 197 -28.40 26.34 -6.73
CA ASN A 197 -29.54 27.24 -6.47
C ASN A 197 -29.17 28.71 -6.57
N HIS A 198 -28.03 29.12 -5.99
CA HIS A 198 -27.54 30.50 -6.06
C HIS A 198 -27.24 30.90 -7.50
N THR A 199 -26.61 30.01 -8.28
CA THR A 199 -26.36 30.25 -9.70
C THR A 199 -27.66 30.28 -10.50
N ASN A 200 -28.61 29.37 -10.26
CA ASN A 200 -29.92 29.34 -10.92
C ASN A 200 -30.78 30.57 -10.61
N SER A 201 -30.78 31.08 -9.38
CA SER A 201 -31.45 32.33 -8.99
C SER A 201 -30.87 33.54 -9.72
N LEU A 202 -29.56 33.54 -9.99
CA LEU A 202 -28.91 34.55 -10.83
C LEU A 202 -29.13 34.28 -12.35
N THR A 203 -29.45 33.05 -12.75
CA THR A 203 -29.63 32.68 -14.17
C THR A 203 -30.92 33.18 -14.79
N THR A 204 -31.99 33.49 -14.07
CA THR A 204 -33.17 34.13 -14.68
C THR A 204 -32.88 35.50 -15.28
N LEU A 205 -31.81 36.18 -14.83
CA LEU A 205 -31.26 37.39 -15.47
C LEU A 205 -29.97 37.14 -16.27
N LYS A 206 -29.18 36.10 -15.94
CA LYS A 206 -27.88 35.79 -16.59
C LYS A 206 -27.94 34.77 -17.74
N THR A 207 -29.06 34.06 -17.95
CA THR A 207 -29.20 33.02 -19.00
C THR A 207 -29.04 33.56 -20.43
N GLN A 208 -29.22 34.86 -20.65
CA GLN A 208 -28.97 35.49 -21.95
C GLN A 208 -27.47 35.71 -22.25
N LEU A 209 -26.55 35.53 -21.28
CA LEU A 209 -25.13 35.92 -21.44
C LEU A 209 -24.09 34.82 -21.07
N TYR A 210 -24.45 33.78 -20.32
CA TYR A 210 -23.47 32.86 -19.71
C TYR A 210 -23.58 31.37 -20.14
N THR A 211 -23.74 31.08 -21.43
CA THR A 211 -23.59 29.72 -21.98
C THR A 211 -22.13 29.22 -22.00
N ILE A 212 -21.16 30.11 -21.78
CA ILE A 212 -19.72 29.85 -21.87
C ILE A 212 -19.12 29.25 -20.58
N PRO A 213 -19.38 29.76 -19.35
CA PRO A 213 -18.76 29.21 -18.14
C PRO A 213 -19.29 27.83 -17.75
N THR A 214 -20.52 27.46 -18.09
CA THR A 214 -21.07 26.13 -17.80
C THR A 214 -20.31 25.03 -18.55
N GLN A 215 -19.82 25.31 -19.76
CA GLN A 215 -18.92 24.42 -20.49
C GLN A 215 -17.51 24.35 -19.86
N LEU A 216 -17.06 25.44 -19.22
CA LEU A 216 -15.78 25.49 -18.52
C LEU A 216 -15.79 24.62 -17.25
N SER A 217 -16.89 24.63 -16.49
CA SER A 217 -17.09 23.77 -15.31
C SER A 217 -17.11 22.28 -15.70
N ALA A 218 -17.79 21.94 -16.81
CA ALA A 218 -17.76 20.59 -17.36
C ALA A 218 -16.34 20.15 -17.80
N ARG A 219 -15.53 21.09 -18.34
CA ARG A 219 -14.11 20.85 -18.63
C ARG A 219 -13.29 20.62 -17.36
N GLN A 220 -13.56 21.30 -16.26
CA GLN A 220 -12.81 21.11 -15.01
C GLN A 220 -13.04 19.72 -14.39
N SER A 221 -14.28 19.22 -14.43
CA SER A 221 -14.59 17.83 -14.04
C SER A 221 -13.84 16.80 -14.88
N SER A 222 -13.63 17.08 -16.18
CA SER A 222 -12.79 16.23 -17.04
C SER A 222 -11.31 16.26 -16.63
N HIS A 223 -10.81 17.38 -16.09
CA HIS A 223 -9.43 17.51 -15.64
C HIS A 223 -9.17 16.70 -14.37
N LEU A 224 -10.09 16.73 -13.39
CA LEU A 224 -10.00 15.88 -12.20
C LEU A 224 -10.08 14.39 -12.55
N SER A 225 -10.97 14.00 -13.47
CA SER A 225 -11.06 12.63 -13.96
C SER A 225 -9.74 12.19 -14.64
N ARG A 226 -9.12 13.07 -15.44
CA ARG A 226 -7.80 12.83 -16.04
C ARG A 226 -6.68 12.69 -15.02
N ILE A 227 -6.69 13.47 -13.95
CA ILE A 227 -5.70 13.34 -12.86
C ILE A 227 -5.88 11.99 -12.15
N ASN A 228 -7.11 11.61 -11.80
CA ASN A 228 -7.39 10.32 -11.17
C ASN A 228 -7.01 9.14 -12.08
N LEU A 229 -7.24 9.25 -13.40
CA LEU A 229 -6.75 8.28 -14.38
C LEU A 229 -5.22 8.23 -14.45
N ARG A 230 -4.53 9.37 -14.40
CA ARG A 230 -3.06 9.42 -14.36
C ARG A 230 -2.50 8.80 -13.08
N ILE A 231 -3.15 9.00 -11.95
CA ILE A 231 -2.78 8.36 -10.67
C ILE A 231 -3.00 6.85 -10.75
N ALA A 232 -4.17 6.41 -11.23
CA ALA A 232 -4.44 4.99 -11.45
C ALA A 232 -3.46 4.35 -12.44
N HIS A 233 -3.08 5.09 -13.49
CA HIS A 233 -2.07 4.67 -14.45
C HIS A 233 -0.68 4.57 -13.82
N ALA A 234 -0.25 5.57 -13.04
CA ALA A 234 1.03 5.55 -12.32
C ALA A 234 1.12 4.35 -11.37
N VAL A 235 0.06 4.08 -10.59
CA VAL A 235 -0.05 2.90 -9.72
C VAL A 235 0.00 1.59 -10.51
N ARG A 236 -0.55 1.54 -11.73
CA ARG A 236 -0.43 0.37 -12.62
C ARG A 236 1.00 0.21 -13.17
N THR A 237 1.68 1.32 -13.45
CA THR A 237 3.04 1.35 -14.02
C THR A 237 4.08 0.85 -12.99
N ASP A 238 3.86 1.09 -11.70
CA ASP A 238 4.70 0.57 -10.60
C ASP A 238 4.72 -0.97 -10.51
N SER A 239 3.82 -1.67 -11.22
CA SER A 239 3.82 -3.15 -11.29
C SER A 239 4.73 -3.75 -12.37
N ILE A 240 5.32 -2.93 -13.25
CA ILE A 240 6.19 -3.37 -14.36
C ILE A 240 7.51 -4.01 -13.86
N PRO A 241 8.23 -3.43 -12.87
CA PRO A 241 9.48 -4.04 -12.38
C PRO A 241 9.26 -5.40 -11.73
N VAL A 242 8.18 -5.55 -10.95
CA VAL A 242 7.84 -6.80 -10.25
C VAL A 242 7.54 -7.94 -11.23
N ARG A 243 6.85 -7.63 -12.34
CA ARG A 243 6.52 -8.62 -13.39
C ARG A 243 7.73 -9.02 -14.21
N THR A 244 8.65 -8.09 -14.45
CA THR A 244 9.90 -8.36 -15.17
C THR A 244 10.78 -9.34 -14.40
N ILE A 245 10.92 -9.14 -13.08
CA ILE A 245 11.67 -10.06 -12.22
C ILE A 245 11.03 -11.47 -12.24
N ALA A 246 9.70 -11.55 -12.17
CA ALA A 246 9.00 -12.83 -12.25
C ALA A 246 9.25 -13.57 -13.59
N TYR A 247 9.25 -12.85 -14.72
CA TYR A 247 9.56 -13.43 -16.03
C TYR A 247 11.00 -13.96 -16.10
N VAL A 248 11.97 -13.16 -15.63
CA VAL A 248 13.37 -13.58 -15.56
C VAL A 248 13.51 -14.86 -14.72
N THR A 249 12.85 -14.93 -13.55
CA THR A 249 12.90 -16.14 -12.73
C THR A 249 12.32 -17.37 -13.42
N LEU A 250 11.21 -17.22 -14.17
CA LEU A 250 10.57 -18.33 -14.91
C LEU A 250 11.44 -18.87 -16.05
N VAL A 251 12.23 -18.02 -16.69
CA VAL A 251 13.18 -18.44 -17.73
C VAL A 251 14.41 -19.12 -17.13
N PHE A 252 14.91 -18.62 -16.00
CA PHE A 252 16.10 -19.16 -15.33
C PHE A 252 15.84 -20.45 -14.54
N LEU A 253 14.64 -20.64 -13.99
CA LEU A 253 14.29 -21.80 -13.16
C LEU A 253 14.48 -23.16 -13.88
N PRO A 254 13.97 -23.38 -15.12
CA PRO A 254 14.20 -24.63 -15.84
C PRO A 254 15.66 -24.81 -16.26
N GLY A 255 16.35 -23.72 -16.64
CA GLY A 255 17.76 -23.78 -17.01
C GLY A 255 18.66 -24.19 -15.83
N ALA A 256 18.40 -23.63 -14.65
CA ALA A 256 19.11 -23.99 -13.42
C ALA A 256 18.84 -25.45 -13.01
N PHE A 257 17.60 -25.92 -13.16
CA PHE A 257 17.24 -27.32 -12.89
C PHE A 257 17.99 -28.30 -13.81
N VAL A 258 18.02 -28.02 -15.11
CA VAL A 258 18.73 -28.85 -16.09
C VAL A 258 20.25 -28.78 -15.88
N SER A 259 20.79 -27.59 -15.57
CA SER A 259 22.22 -27.42 -15.25
C SER A 259 22.63 -28.20 -13.99
N SER A 260 21.77 -28.29 -12.98
CA SER A 260 22.05 -29.06 -11.75
C SER A 260 22.13 -30.57 -12.02
N ILE A 261 21.22 -31.10 -12.85
CA ILE A 261 21.19 -32.54 -13.19
C ILE A 261 22.40 -32.95 -14.03
N PHE A 262 22.79 -32.11 -15.01
CA PHE A 262 23.87 -32.44 -15.95
C PHE A 262 25.25 -31.95 -15.52
N GLY A 263 25.34 -30.96 -14.62
CA GLY A 263 26.61 -30.38 -14.16
C GLY A 263 27.53 -31.36 -13.44
N MET A 264 26.99 -32.46 -12.90
CA MET A 264 27.77 -33.49 -12.21
C MET A 264 28.26 -34.64 -13.10
N ASN A 265 27.72 -34.81 -14.31
CA ASN A 265 27.96 -36.02 -15.13
C ASN A 265 28.77 -35.76 -16.42
N PHE A 266 29.07 -34.51 -16.77
CA PHE A 266 29.63 -34.15 -18.08
C PHE A 266 31.12 -33.81 -18.11
N PHE A 267 31.75 -33.59 -16.96
CA PHE A 267 33.17 -33.26 -16.84
C PHE A 267 33.91 -34.39 -16.14
N ASP A 268 34.75 -35.11 -16.89
CA ASP A 268 35.64 -36.13 -16.32
C ASP A 268 37.08 -35.58 -16.34
N TYR A 269 37.74 -35.60 -15.18
CA TYR A 269 39.07 -35.01 -15.01
C TYR A 269 40.12 -36.11 -14.94
N GLU A 270 40.82 -36.34 -16.05
CA GLU A 270 41.81 -37.41 -16.17
C GLU A 270 43.15 -36.95 -15.57
N ALA A 271 43.48 -37.45 -14.38
CA ALA A 271 44.58 -36.97 -13.53
C ALA A 271 45.99 -37.15 -14.14
N GLU A 272 46.17 -38.00 -15.15
CA GLU A 272 47.49 -38.29 -15.74
C GLU A 272 47.93 -37.30 -16.84
N THR A 273 47.00 -36.60 -17.52
CA THR A 273 47.35 -35.70 -18.64
C THR A 273 46.96 -34.24 -18.41
N SER A 274 46.36 -33.89 -17.26
CA SER A 274 45.94 -32.52 -16.92
C SER A 274 45.06 -31.85 -17.99
N ARG A 275 44.21 -32.64 -18.68
CA ARG A 275 43.31 -32.14 -19.72
C ARG A 275 41.86 -32.46 -19.35
N LEU A 276 41.03 -31.43 -19.27
CA LEU A 276 39.58 -31.53 -19.12
C LEU A 276 38.98 -32.13 -20.40
N ARG A 277 38.42 -33.35 -20.31
CA ARG A 277 37.78 -34.02 -21.44
C ARG A 277 36.28 -33.81 -21.35
N VAL A 278 35.72 -32.95 -22.22
CA VAL A 278 34.28 -32.74 -22.34
C VAL A 278 33.67 -33.94 -23.06
N SER A 279 32.68 -34.60 -22.45
CA SER A 279 32.00 -35.76 -23.04
C SER A 279 31.28 -35.38 -24.36
N ALA A 280 31.37 -36.24 -25.37
CA ALA A 280 30.78 -36.04 -26.70
C ALA A 280 29.24 -35.92 -26.69
N SER A 281 28.59 -36.27 -25.57
CA SER A 281 27.14 -36.14 -25.38
C SER A 281 26.67 -34.73 -25.01
N PHE A 282 27.55 -33.71 -25.02
CA PHE A 282 27.23 -32.32 -24.64
C PHE A 282 26.03 -31.74 -25.42
N TRP A 283 25.77 -32.25 -26.63
CA TRP A 283 24.58 -31.91 -27.41
C TRP A 283 23.24 -32.24 -26.73
N GLN A 284 23.20 -33.24 -25.84
CA GLN A 284 22.00 -33.63 -25.10
C GLN A 284 21.53 -32.55 -24.12
N TYR A 285 22.45 -31.73 -23.60
CA TYR A 285 22.10 -30.57 -22.79
C TYR A 285 21.21 -29.59 -23.58
N TRP A 286 21.61 -29.26 -24.81
CA TRP A 286 20.82 -28.36 -25.67
C TRP A 286 19.51 -29.01 -26.14
N ALA A 287 19.54 -30.31 -26.42
CA ALA A 287 18.37 -31.07 -26.85
C ALA A 287 17.25 -31.14 -25.79
N ILE A 288 17.58 -31.02 -24.50
CA ILE A 288 16.60 -31.08 -23.39
C ILE A 288 16.27 -29.67 -22.87
N THR A 289 17.28 -28.79 -22.74
CA THR A 289 17.07 -27.43 -22.21
C THR A 289 16.14 -26.61 -23.10
N VAL A 290 16.36 -26.62 -24.42
CA VAL A 290 15.56 -25.83 -25.38
C VAL A 290 14.07 -26.18 -25.33
N PRO A 291 13.64 -27.46 -25.44
CA PRO A 291 12.22 -27.79 -25.39
C PRO A 291 11.58 -27.54 -24.03
N VAL A 292 12.31 -27.73 -22.92
CA VAL A 292 11.78 -27.44 -21.58
C VAL A 292 11.50 -25.95 -21.41
N THR A 293 12.44 -25.08 -21.83
CA THR A 293 12.23 -23.62 -21.82
C THR A 293 11.06 -23.23 -22.73
N LEU A 294 10.94 -23.85 -23.90
CA LEU A 294 9.83 -23.59 -24.82
C LEU A 294 8.48 -24.01 -24.23
N CYS A 295 8.42 -25.16 -23.55
CA CYS A 295 7.21 -25.65 -22.88
C CYS A 295 6.75 -24.71 -21.75
N VAL A 296 7.67 -24.19 -20.95
CA VAL A 296 7.34 -23.23 -19.88
C VAL A 296 6.80 -21.93 -20.47
N LEU A 297 7.41 -21.42 -21.53
CA LEU A 297 6.94 -20.22 -22.25
C LEU A 297 5.56 -20.45 -22.88
N LEU A 298 5.32 -21.61 -23.49
CA LEU A 298 4.04 -21.95 -24.10
C LEU A 298 2.93 -22.12 -23.05
N LEU A 299 3.19 -22.81 -21.93
CA LEU A 299 2.23 -22.97 -20.84
C LEU A 299 1.82 -21.62 -20.25
N TRP A 300 2.79 -20.73 -20.05
CA TRP A 300 2.53 -19.36 -19.61
C TRP A 300 1.65 -18.60 -20.61
N ASN A 301 2.00 -18.63 -21.90
CA ASN A 301 1.27 -17.92 -22.94
C ASN A 301 -0.19 -18.42 -23.06
N VAL A 302 -0.39 -19.74 -22.95
CA VAL A 302 -1.72 -20.37 -22.94
C VAL A 302 -2.52 -20.01 -21.69
N TRP A 303 -1.89 -19.99 -20.51
CA TRP A 303 -2.56 -19.62 -19.26
C TRP A 303 -3.04 -18.17 -19.29
N VAL A 304 -2.17 -17.24 -19.70
CA VAL A 304 -2.49 -15.82 -19.89
C VAL A 304 -3.60 -15.64 -20.93
N TRP A 305 -3.56 -16.39 -22.03
CA TRP A 305 -4.60 -16.34 -23.05
C TRP A 305 -5.96 -16.88 -22.58
N ARG A 306 -5.98 -17.90 -21.71
CA ARG A 306 -7.22 -18.42 -21.10
C ARG A 306 -7.81 -17.44 -20.10
N GLU A 307 -6.99 -16.70 -19.38
CA GLU A 307 -7.45 -15.68 -18.43
C GLU A 307 -8.10 -14.49 -19.14
N LYS A 308 -7.56 -14.07 -20.31
CA LYS A 308 -8.19 -13.08 -21.20
C LYS A 308 -9.62 -13.49 -21.63
N ARG A 309 -9.86 -14.78 -21.86
CA ARG A 309 -11.19 -15.28 -22.27
C ARG A 309 -12.21 -15.32 -21.14
N LYS A 310 -11.79 -15.58 -19.89
CA LYS A 310 -12.69 -15.56 -18.73
C LYS A 310 -13.08 -14.13 -18.30
N GLY A 311 -12.25 -13.13 -18.61
CA GLY A 311 -12.55 -11.72 -18.36
C GLY A 311 -13.51 -11.06 -19.36
N SER A 312 -13.98 -11.77 -20.39
CA SER A 312 -14.83 -11.20 -21.45
C SER A 312 -16.34 -11.42 -21.27
N GLU A 313 -16.77 -12.28 -20.33
CA GLU A 313 -18.20 -12.48 -20.00
C GLU A 313 -18.67 -11.66 -18.80
N GLY A 314 -17.76 -10.94 -18.13
CA GLY A 314 -18.08 -10.00 -17.05
C GLY A 314 -17.26 -8.73 -17.18
N ALA A 315 -17.92 -7.63 -17.55
CA ALA A 315 -17.42 -6.27 -17.73
C ALA A 315 -16.80 -5.94 -19.10
N GLY A 316 -17.62 -5.31 -19.94
CA GLY A 316 -17.14 -4.45 -21.01
C GLY A 316 -16.34 -3.28 -20.41
N GLY A 317 -15.12 -3.09 -20.93
CA GLY A 317 -14.24 -1.99 -20.53
C GLY A 317 -12.79 -2.28 -20.85
N GLY A 318 -12.43 -2.06 -22.12
CA GLY A 318 -11.10 -1.69 -22.63
C GLY A 318 -9.81 -2.15 -21.94
N GLU A 319 -8.94 -2.73 -22.77
CA GLU A 319 -7.49 -2.48 -22.75
C GLU A 319 -6.65 -3.32 -21.76
N GLY A 320 -6.70 -4.62 -22.01
CA GLY A 320 -5.55 -5.49 -21.81
C GLY A 320 -4.74 -5.57 -23.11
N LEU A 321 -3.45 -5.25 -23.03
CA LEU A 321 -2.37 -5.63 -23.96
C LEU A 321 -2.02 -4.70 -25.13
N ALA A 322 -1.76 -3.43 -24.83
CA ALA A 322 -0.83 -2.61 -25.62
C ALA A 322 0.67 -2.88 -25.25
N TRP A 323 0.95 -3.72 -24.24
CA TRP A 323 2.26 -3.77 -23.57
C TRP A 323 3.28 -4.77 -24.16
N GLU A 324 2.90 -5.65 -25.09
CA GLU A 324 3.85 -6.62 -25.66
C GLU A 324 4.71 -6.00 -26.79
N GLY A 325 4.26 -4.89 -27.38
CA GLY A 325 5.04 -4.11 -28.36
C GLY A 325 6.11 -3.26 -27.68
N ASP A 326 5.73 -2.50 -26.65
CA ASP A 326 6.62 -1.51 -26.02
C ASP A 326 7.82 -2.14 -25.27
N VAL A 327 7.63 -3.30 -24.63
CA VAL A 327 8.71 -3.97 -23.88
C VAL A 327 9.72 -4.65 -24.83
N ALA A 328 9.25 -5.17 -25.96
CA ALA A 328 10.14 -5.70 -27.00
C ALA A 328 10.93 -4.58 -27.70
N GLU A 329 10.31 -3.41 -27.88
CA GLU A 329 10.92 -2.23 -28.51
C GLU A 329 11.94 -1.54 -27.58
N GLU A 330 11.66 -1.41 -26.27
CA GLU A 330 12.62 -0.87 -25.29
C GLU A 330 13.82 -1.80 -25.06
N VAL A 331 13.62 -3.13 -25.02
CA VAL A 331 14.73 -4.09 -24.88
C VAL A 331 15.58 -4.15 -26.15
N ALA A 332 14.99 -3.98 -27.33
CA ALA A 332 15.72 -3.85 -28.60
C ALA A 332 16.53 -2.53 -28.69
N MET A 333 16.04 -1.45 -28.07
CA MET A 333 16.73 -0.15 -28.02
C MET A 333 17.85 -0.12 -26.97
N ALA A 334 17.69 -0.82 -25.85
CA ALA A 334 18.73 -0.96 -24.81
C ALA A 334 19.94 -1.82 -25.25
N GLY A 335 19.78 -2.65 -26.30
CA GLY A 335 20.86 -3.45 -26.89
C GLY A 335 21.71 -2.72 -27.95
N LYS A 336 21.48 -1.43 -28.19
CA LYS A 336 22.16 -0.63 -29.23
C LYS A 336 23.00 0.54 -28.69
N ILE A 337 23.27 0.58 -27.38
CA ILE A 337 24.16 1.56 -26.75
C ILE A 337 25.55 0.96 -26.54
#